data_AF-A0A395HCG0-F1
#
_entry.id   AF-A0A395HCG0-F1
#
_cell.length_a   1.000
_cell.length_b   1.000
_cell.length_c   1.000
_cell.angle_alpha   90.00
_cell.angle_beta   90.00
_cell.angle_gamma   90.00
#
_symmetry.space_group_name_H-M   'P 1'
#
loop_
_entity.id
_entity.type
_entity.pdbx_description
1 polymer ?
#
loop_
_entity_poly.entity_id
_entity_poly.type
_entity_poly.pdbx_seq_one_letter_code
_entity_poly.pdbx_strand_id
1 'polypeptide(L)'
;MNNTQTQASSAWAPPPYSSHLPAQSTTSTGSDTPYSFLREFDTIFIVDDSSSMLWNGRWKEAEDAIAAIAPICTQYDQDGIDIYFLNHRRDGGRRNKGGYMNITTADDVREIFGSVHPQGATPFGRRLYDILDPYMRELEKVIKKSDGSCDSAQLMKPLNIIAITDGAFTDDAESIIADVAGKLDSDKYQAVPWQVGVQFFQVGNDAAATAYLQELDDNLGEMQKKGRIRDIVDTVPWRGDRGQTLSADGILKCVLGAVNRKYDKRNAFQ
;
A
#
# COMPACT_ATOMS: atom_id res chain seq x y z
N MET A 1 -49.80 -21.01 -58.29
CA MET A 1 -49.18 -21.82 -57.22
C MET A 1 -47.98 -21.03 -56.73
N ASN A 2 -48.18 -20.11 -55.79
CA ASN A 2 -47.95 -20.28 -54.34
C ASN A 2 -46.55 -20.84 -54.05
N ASN A 3 -45.60 -20.05 -53.55
CA ASN A 3 -45.51 -19.74 -52.12
C ASN A 3 -44.27 -18.84 -51.86
N THR A 4 -44.46 -17.51 -51.76
CA THR A 4 -43.46 -16.62 -51.19
C THR A 4 -43.64 -16.65 -49.68
N GLN A 5 -42.79 -17.40 -48.98
CA GLN A 5 -42.78 -17.40 -47.52
C GLN A 5 -41.67 -16.47 -47.04
N THR A 6 -42.08 -15.25 -46.70
CA THR A 6 -41.28 -14.23 -46.01
C THR A 6 -40.92 -14.76 -44.62
N GLN A 7 -39.66 -15.11 -44.38
CA GLN A 7 -39.19 -15.47 -43.05
C GLN A 7 -38.87 -14.20 -42.28
N ALA A 8 -39.63 -13.95 -41.21
CA ALA A 8 -39.47 -12.81 -40.32
C ALA A 8 -38.10 -12.85 -39.62
N SER A 9 -37.35 -11.75 -39.68
CA SER A 9 -36.15 -11.53 -38.90
C SER A 9 -36.50 -11.41 -37.42
N SER A 10 -36.09 -12.39 -36.63
CA SER A 10 -36.08 -12.34 -35.16
C SER A 10 -35.22 -11.16 -34.68
N ALA A 11 -35.78 -10.28 -33.86
CA ALA A 11 -35.10 -9.11 -33.27
C ALA A 11 -34.14 -9.46 -32.11
N TRP A 12 -33.71 -10.72 -31.98
CA TRP A 12 -32.83 -11.16 -30.87
C TRP A 12 -31.76 -12.21 -31.28
N ALA A 13 -31.28 -12.20 -32.52
CA ALA A 13 -30.11 -13.01 -32.87
C ALA A 13 -28.81 -12.18 -32.71
N PRO A 14 -27.83 -12.60 -31.90
CA PRO A 14 -26.54 -11.92 -31.84
C PRO A 14 -25.78 -12.09 -33.18
N PRO A 15 -25.01 -11.07 -33.62
CA PRO A 15 -24.29 -11.12 -34.89
C PRO A 15 -23.15 -12.16 -34.86
N PRO A 16 -22.74 -12.70 -36.03
CA PRO A 16 -21.66 -13.67 -36.12
C PRO A 16 -20.32 -13.06 -35.66
N TYR A 17 -19.62 -13.78 -34.78
CA TYR A 17 -18.32 -13.37 -34.22
C TYR A 17 -17.23 -13.45 -35.31
N SER A 18 -16.66 -12.30 -35.66
CA SER A 18 -15.43 -12.20 -36.46
C SER A 18 -14.26 -11.98 -35.50
N SER A 19 -13.29 -12.91 -35.48
CA SER A 19 -12.09 -12.81 -34.65
C SER A 19 -11.12 -11.77 -35.22
N HIS A 20 -11.36 -10.50 -34.90
CA HIS A 20 -10.37 -9.45 -35.10
C HIS A 20 -9.48 -9.35 -33.85
N LEU A 21 -8.21 -9.73 -34.00
CA LEU A 21 -7.15 -9.37 -33.06
C LEU A 21 -7.13 -7.84 -32.92
N PRO A 22 -7.11 -7.27 -31.71
CA PRO A 22 -6.99 -5.82 -31.58
C PRO A 22 -5.61 -5.40 -32.08
N ALA A 23 -5.61 -4.48 -33.04
CA ALA A 23 -4.42 -3.82 -33.55
C ALA A 23 -3.59 -3.28 -32.37
N GLN A 24 -2.27 -3.48 -32.44
CA GLN A 24 -1.31 -2.89 -31.52
C GLN A 24 -1.54 -1.38 -31.46
N SER A 25 -2.16 -0.93 -30.38
CA SER A 25 -2.17 0.47 -29.99
C SER A 25 -0.74 0.83 -29.60
N THR A 26 -0.08 1.59 -30.48
CA THR A 26 1.06 2.42 -30.13
C THR A 26 0.61 3.38 -29.01
N THR A 27 0.82 3.01 -27.76
CA THR A 27 0.49 3.84 -26.60
C THR A 27 1.61 4.86 -26.38
N SER A 28 1.30 6.08 -26.82
CA SER A 28 1.75 7.36 -26.28
C SER A 28 2.57 7.28 -24.99
N THR A 29 3.87 7.55 -25.11
CA THR A 29 4.70 8.05 -24.01
C THR A 29 4.16 9.42 -23.59
N GLY A 30 3.42 9.48 -22.47
CA GLY A 30 3.05 10.74 -21.81
C GLY A 30 1.55 11.02 -21.71
N SER A 31 0.83 10.28 -20.85
CA SER A 31 -0.52 10.66 -20.40
C SER A 31 -0.72 10.20 -18.95
N ASP A 32 -1.17 11.12 -18.08
CA ASP A 32 -1.56 10.87 -16.69
C ASP A 32 -2.49 9.66 -16.57
N THR A 33 -1.92 8.49 -16.26
CA THR A 33 -2.70 7.37 -15.76
C THR A 33 -3.06 7.67 -14.30
N PRO A 34 -4.17 7.12 -13.76
CA PRO A 34 -4.51 7.31 -12.35
C PRO A 34 -3.44 6.78 -11.40
N TYR A 35 -2.38 6.12 -11.90
CA TYR A 35 -1.29 5.48 -11.16
C TYR A 35 0.06 6.19 -11.35
N SER A 36 0.12 7.27 -12.13
CA SER A 36 1.34 8.04 -12.42
C SER A 36 2.04 8.59 -11.16
N PHE A 37 1.29 8.82 -10.09
CA PHE A 37 1.83 9.28 -8.81
C PHE A 37 2.62 8.20 -8.05
N LEU A 38 2.48 6.91 -8.39
CA LEU A 38 3.26 5.84 -7.75
C LEU A 38 4.76 6.07 -7.91
N ARG A 39 5.17 6.84 -8.92
CA ARG A 39 6.56 7.29 -9.14
C ARG A 39 7.10 8.21 -8.06
N GLU A 40 6.22 8.84 -7.28
CA GLU A 40 6.59 9.86 -6.32
C GLU A 40 6.81 9.30 -4.91
N PHE A 41 6.56 8.01 -4.69
CA PHE A 41 6.62 7.39 -3.35
C PHE A 41 7.38 6.07 -3.38
N ASP A 42 8.25 5.86 -2.39
CA ASP A 42 8.78 4.52 -2.12
C ASP A 42 7.68 3.70 -1.45
N THR A 43 7.33 2.55 -2.03
CA THR A 43 6.26 1.70 -1.50
C THR A 43 6.83 0.51 -0.74
N ILE A 44 6.48 0.41 0.55
CA ILE A 44 6.87 -0.68 1.43
C ILE A 44 5.64 -1.46 1.86
N PHE A 45 5.68 -2.79 1.71
CA PHE A 45 4.75 -3.70 2.35
C PHE A 45 5.35 -4.21 3.67
N ILE A 46 4.61 -4.02 4.77
CA ILE A 46 4.86 -4.72 6.03
C ILE A 46 3.82 -5.84 6.13
N VAL A 47 4.27 -7.08 6.10
CA VAL A 47 3.39 -8.26 6.10
C VAL A 47 3.45 -8.94 7.46
N ASP A 48 2.29 -9.13 8.08
CA ASP A 48 2.12 -9.99 9.23
C ASP A 48 2.44 -11.43 8.84
N ASP A 49 3.48 -11.99 9.48
CA ASP A 49 3.86 -13.39 9.41
C ASP A 49 3.74 -14.05 10.78
N SER A 50 2.80 -13.62 11.62
CA SER A 50 2.48 -14.25 12.90
C SER A 50 1.75 -15.59 12.72
N SER A 51 1.64 -16.36 13.80
CA SER A 51 1.00 -17.68 13.76
C SER A 51 -0.48 -17.66 13.34
N SER A 52 -1.20 -16.53 13.50
CA SER A 52 -2.61 -16.42 13.11
C SER A 52 -2.81 -16.46 11.59
N MET A 53 -1.80 -16.04 10.82
CA MET A 53 -1.84 -15.98 9.36
C MET A 53 -1.88 -17.36 8.68
N LEU A 54 -1.55 -18.44 9.41
CA LEU A 54 -1.67 -19.83 8.92
C LEU A 54 -3.12 -20.28 8.71
N TRP A 55 -4.07 -19.63 9.39
CA TRP A 55 -5.46 -20.07 9.41
C TRP A 55 -6.25 -19.42 8.29
N ASN A 56 -7.25 -20.15 7.77
CA ASN A 56 -8.24 -19.64 6.82
C ASN A 56 -7.67 -19.02 5.52
N GLY A 57 -6.47 -19.44 5.10
CA GLY A 57 -5.87 -18.98 3.83
C GLY A 57 -5.32 -17.55 3.85
N ARG A 58 -5.24 -16.90 5.02
CA ARG A 58 -4.83 -15.48 5.16
C ARG A 58 -3.43 -15.20 4.61
N TRP A 59 -2.48 -16.11 4.84
CA TRP A 59 -1.13 -16.01 4.26
C TRP A 59 -1.13 -16.02 2.73
N LYS A 60 -1.92 -16.91 2.13
CA LYS A 60 -2.01 -17.03 0.68
C LYS A 60 -2.75 -15.83 0.08
N GLU A 61 -3.77 -15.33 0.76
CA GLU A 61 -4.46 -14.11 0.37
C GLU A 61 -3.49 -12.92 0.33
N ALA A 62 -2.68 -12.72 1.38
CA ALA A 62 -1.63 -11.69 1.41
C ALA A 62 -0.63 -11.83 0.25
N GLU A 63 -0.14 -13.05 -0.01
CA GLU A 63 0.75 -13.34 -1.14
C GLU A 63 0.13 -12.92 -2.48
N ASP A 64 -1.09 -13.40 -2.77
CA ASP A 64 -1.75 -13.21 -4.06
C ASP A 64 -2.00 -11.73 -4.34
N ALA A 65 -2.32 -10.95 -3.32
CA ALA A 65 -2.58 -9.54 -3.48
C ALA A 65 -1.32 -8.72 -3.75
N ILE A 66 -0.23 -8.97 -3.01
CA ILE A 66 1.05 -8.29 -3.26
C ILE A 66 1.60 -8.70 -4.63
N ALA A 67 1.50 -9.99 -4.98
CA ALA A 67 1.94 -10.50 -6.28
C ALA A 67 1.18 -9.85 -7.45
N ALA A 68 -0.09 -9.50 -7.25
CA ALA A 68 -0.87 -8.78 -8.27
C ALA A 68 -0.49 -7.30 -8.42
N ILE A 69 0.11 -6.69 -7.39
CA ILE A 69 0.38 -5.25 -7.33
C ILE A 69 1.82 -4.91 -7.68
N ALA A 70 2.78 -5.76 -7.36
CA ALA A 70 4.18 -5.54 -7.71
C ALA A 70 4.37 -5.14 -9.19
N PRO A 71 3.74 -5.83 -10.18
CA PRO A 71 3.84 -5.43 -11.58
C PRO A 71 3.16 -4.10 -11.94
N ILE A 72 2.19 -3.66 -11.12
CA ILE A 72 1.51 -2.37 -11.31
C ILE A 72 2.41 -1.25 -10.76
N CYS A 73 2.94 -1.41 -9.55
CA CYS A 73 3.90 -0.48 -8.97
C CYS A 73 5.10 -0.26 -9.90
N THR A 74 5.64 -1.32 -10.50
CA THR A 74 6.88 -1.25 -11.29
C THR A 74 6.74 -0.67 -12.69
N GLN A 75 5.52 -0.57 -13.22
CA GLN A 75 5.27 0.22 -14.43
C GLN A 75 5.54 1.71 -14.22
N TYR A 76 5.39 2.16 -12.97
CA TYR A 76 5.57 3.54 -12.59
C TYR A 76 6.90 3.72 -11.90
N ASP A 77 7.20 2.93 -10.89
CA ASP A 77 8.40 3.04 -10.05
C ASP A 77 9.47 2.01 -10.45
N GLN A 78 10.62 2.47 -10.94
CA GLN A 78 11.61 1.57 -11.54
C GLN A 78 12.43 0.78 -10.50
N ASP A 79 12.49 1.25 -9.26
CA ASP A 79 13.16 0.56 -8.15
C ASP A 79 12.30 -0.60 -7.62
N GLY A 80 10.97 -0.46 -7.60
CA GLY A 80 10.01 -1.52 -7.29
C GLY A 80 9.37 -1.36 -5.92
N ILE A 81 9.02 -2.47 -5.29
CA ILE A 81 8.47 -2.46 -3.92
C ILE A 81 9.42 -3.16 -2.95
N ASP A 82 9.35 -2.75 -1.69
CA ASP A 82 10.06 -3.44 -0.61
C ASP A 82 9.08 -4.26 0.23
N ILE A 83 9.50 -5.44 0.68
CA ILE A 83 8.70 -6.32 1.53
C ILE A 83 9.45 -6.61 2.82
N TYR A 84 8.79 -6.32 3.94
CA TYR A 84 9.25 -6.59 5.29
C TYR A 84 8.24 -7.46 6.02
N PHE A 85 8.70 -8.51 6.69
CA PHE A 85 7.85 -9.33 7.57
C PHE A 85 7.99 -8.91 9.03
N LEU A 86 6.97 -9.10 9.87
CA LEU A 86 7.05 -8.72 11.29
C LEU A 86 8.13 -9.50 12.05
N ASN A 87 8.17 -10.82 11.86
CA ASN A 87 9.01 -11.76 12.59
C ASN A 87 10.23 -12.18 11.75
N HIS A 88 10.00 -12.58 10.50
CA HIS A 88 11.07 -13.03 9.61
C HIS A 88 12.05 -11.92 9.26
N ARG A 89 13.32 -12.29 9.12
CA ARG A 89 14.41 -11.41 8.70
C ARG A 89 15.23 -12.15 7.66
N ARG A 90 15.39 -11.55 6.47
CA ARG A 90 16.26 -12.09 5.43
C ARG A 90 17.70 -12.21 5.92
N ASP A 91 18.32 -13.37 5.69
CA ASP A 91 19.72 -13.62 6.02
C ASP A 91 20.67 -12.62 5.34
N GLY A 92 21.68 -12.17 6.07
CA GLY A 92 22.64 -11.17 5.60
C GLY A 92 22.06 -9.75 5.47
N GLY A 93 20.74 -9.56 5.68
CA GLY A 93 20.02 -8.29 5.52
C GLY A 93 20.25 -7.24 6.61
N ARG A 94 21.38 -7.24 7.34
CA ARG A 94 21.62 -6.30 8.46
C ARG A 94 21.52 -4.83 8.04
N ARG A 95 21.90 -4.52 6.80
CA ARG A 95 21.82 -3.15 6.25
C ARG A 95 20.39 -2.66 6.06
N ASN A 96 19.48 -3.55 5.67
CA ASN A 96 18.08 -3.22 5.35
C ASN A 96 17.13 -3.87 6.36
N LYS A 97 17.58 -4.08 7.60
CA LYS A 97 16.80 -4.67 8.70
C LYS A 97 16.05 -5.96 8.33
N GLY A 98 16.64 -6.77 7.45
CA GLY A 98 16.08 -8.05 7.01
C GLY A 98 14.88 -7.95 6.06
N GLY A 99 14.68 -6.84 5.37
CA GLY A 99 13.71 -6.72 4.28
C GLY A 99 14.20 -7.30 2.94
N TYR A 100 13.26 -7.52 2.03
CA TYR A 100 13.47 -7.85 0.61
C TYR A 100 13.22 -6.59 -0.21
N MET A 101 14.24 -6.12 -0.95
CA MET A 101 14.18 -4.81 -1.61
C MET A 101 14.00 -4.95 -3.11
N ASN A 102 13.47 -3.89 -3.73
CA ASN A 102 13.42 -3.71 -5.18
C ASN A 102 12.73 -4.88 -5.90
N ILE A 103 11.63 -5.36 -5.31
CA ILE A 103 10.85 -6.47 -5.84
C ILE A 103 9.98 -5.94 -6.96
N THR A 104 10.07 -6.57 -8.13
CA THR A 104 9.41 -6.05 -9.33
C THR A 104 8.38 -6.98 -9.95
N THR A 105 8.52 -8.29 -9.72
CA THR A 105 7.69 -9.30 -10.36
C THR A 105 6.81 -10.04 -9.37
N ALA A 106 5.68 -10.57 -9.87
CA ALA A 106 4.81 -11.44 -9.10
C ALA A 106 5.54 -12.71 -8.64
N ASP A 107 6.47 -13.23 -9.46
CA ASP A 107 7.18 -14.47 -9.15
C ASP A 107 8.20 -14.28 -8.02
N ASP A 108 8.89 -13.14 -7.97
CA ASP A 108 9.75 -12.78 -6.84
C ASP A 108 8.95 -12.75 -5.52
N VAL A 109 7.74 -12.17 -5.54
CA VAL A 109 6.84 -12.15 -4.38
C VAL A 109 6.50 -13.58 -3.93
N ARG A 110 6.12 -14.45 -4.88
CA ARG A 110 5.78 -15.85 -4.58
C ARG A 110 6.98 -16.63 -4.03
N GLU A 111 8.17 -16.41 -4.58
CA GLU A 111 9.40 -17.04 -4.08
C GLU A 111 9.69 -16.61 -2.64
N ILE A 112 9.57 -15.30 -2.35
CA ILE A 112 9.74 -14.77 -1.00
C ILE A 112 8.73 -15.40 -0.03
N PHE A 113 7.44 -15.40 -0.37
CA PHE A 113 6.40 -16.00 0.47
C PHE A 113 6.57 -17.51 0.64
N GLY A 114 7.06 -18.22 -0.38
CA GLY A 114 7.38 -19.65 -0.29
C GLY A 114 8.58 -19.94 0.63
N SER A 115 9.46 -18.96 0.86
CA SER A 115 10.60 -19.08 1.77
C SER A 115 10.29 -18.74 3.23
N VAL A 116 9.18 -18.01 3.48
CA VAL A 116 8.81 -17.50 4.80
C VAL A 116 7.68 -18.34 5.39
N HIS A 117 7.84 -18.74 6.64
CA HIS A 117 6.86 -19.53 7.37
C HIS A 117 6.26 -18.68 8.50
N PRO A 118 4.93 -18.41 8.48
CA PRO A 118 4.30 -17.62 9.52
C PRO A 118 4.46 -18.26 10.90
N GLN A 119 4.95 -17.48 11.85
CA GLN A 119 5.21 -17.85 13.23
C GLN A 119 5.34 -16.62 14.12
N GLY A 120 4.98 -16.79 15.40
CA GLY A 120 5.26 -15.80 16.43
C GLY A 120 4.13 -14.80 16.63
N ALA A 121 4.49 -13.63 17.15
CA ALA A 121 3.58 -12.58 17.58
C ALA A 121 3.39 -11.54 16.46
N THR A 122 2.64 -10.47 16.75
CA THR A 122 2.32 -9.38 15.81
C THR A 122 3.00 -8.06 16.23
N PRO A 123 4.35 -7.95 16.24
CA PRO A 123 5.08 -6.80 16.78
C PRO A 123 5.23 -5.64 15.76
N PHE A 124 4.13 -4.98 15.41
CA PHE A 124 4.13 -3.87 14.46
C PHE A 124 4.93 -2.66 14.92
N GLY A 125 4.86 -2.28 16.20
CA GLY A 125 5.56 -1.11 16.71
C GLY A 125 7.07 -1.22 16.52
N ARG A 126 7.66 -2.36 16.89
CA ARG A 126 9.08 -2.65 16.64
C ARG A 126 9.41 -2.62 15.16
N ARG A 127 8.56 -3.21 14.31
CA ARG A 127 8.83 -3.28 12.87
C ARG A 127 8.73 -1.93 12.17
N LEU A 128 7.75 -1.12 12.56
CA LEU A 128 7.62 0.28 12.12
C LEU A 128 8.84 1.08 12.55
N TYR A 129 9.31 0.93 13.79
CA TYR A 129 10.52 1.61 14.26
C TYR A 129 11.76 1.24 13.43
N ASP A 130 11.95 -0.06 13.13
CA ASP A 130 13.08 -0.55 12.31
C ASP A 130 13.14 0.12 10.92
N ILE A 131 11.99 0.52 10.37
CA ILE A 131 11.86 1.11 9.02
C ILE A 131 11.87 2.65 9.10
N LEU A 132 11.06 3.22 9.98
CA LEU A 132 10.85 4.67 10.07
C LEU A 132 12.03 5.40 10.72
N ASP A 133 12.71 4.83 11.73
CA ASP A 133 13.84 5.51 12.38
C ASP A 133 15.01 5.78 11.41
N PRO A 134 15.48 4.80 10.60
CA PRO A 134 16.48 5.07 9.56
C PRO A 134 16.02 6.10 8.52
N TYR A 135 14.77 6.01 8.06
CA TYR A 135 14.20 6.95 7.10
C TYR A 135 14.22 8.39 7.65
N MET A 136 13.71 8.60 8.87
CA MET A 136 13.69 9.91 9.51
C MET A 136 15.11 10.47 9.75
N ARG A 137 16.08 9.62 10.10
CA ARG A 137 17.48 10.06 10.23
C ARG A 137 18.07 10.50 8.91
N GLU A 138 17.75 9.84 7.81
CA GLU A 138 18.25 10.25 6.50
C GLU A 138 17.57 11.53 6.02
N LEU A 139 16.25 11.63 6.22
CA LEU A 139 15.47 12.83 5.95
C LEU A 139 16.05 14.05 6.69
N GLU A 140 16.38 13.90 7.98
CA GLU A 140 17.04 14.95 8.76
C GLU A 140 18.38 15.37 8.14
N LYS A 141 19.20 14.41 7.69
CA LYS A 141 20.52 14.71 7.11
C LYS A 141 20.40 15.48 5.81
N VAL A 142 19.46 15.13 4.93
CA VAL A 142 19.28 15.83 3.65
C VAL A 142 18.69 17.22 3.87
N ILE A 143 17.75 17.37 4.81
CA ILE A 143 17.19 18.68 5.19
C ILE A 143 18.29 19.61 5.73
N LYS A 144 19.15 19.12 6.63
CA LYS A 144 20.27 19.92 7.17
C LYS A 144 21.28 20.37 6.12
N LYS A 145 21.38 19.66 5.00
CA LYS A 145 22.27 20.00 3.88
C LYS A 145 21.59 20.90 2.85
N SER A 146 20.26 21.03 2.90
CA SER A 146 19.48 21.87 2.01
C SER A 146 19.72 23.36 2.32
N ASP A 147 19.67 24.18 1.28
CA ASP A 147 19.67 25.64 1.39
C ASP A 147 18.24 26.21 1.59
N GLY A 148 17.24 25.34 1.68
CA GLY A 148 15.83 25.70 1.82
C GLY A 148 15.11 25.96 0.49
N SER A 149 15.77 25.74 -0.66
CA SER A 149 15.15 25.92 -1.98
C SER A 149 14.24 24.77 -2.40
N CYS A 150 14.44 23.58 -1.83
CA CYS A 150 13.66 22.38 -2.10
C CYS A 150 12.82 21.98 -0.87
N ASP A 151 11.61 21.50 -1.13
CA ASP A 151 10.81 20.86 -0.08
C ASP A 151 11.34 19.46 0.27
N SER A 152 10.84 18.88 1.36
CA SER A 152 11.33 17.58 1.84
C SER A 152 11.09 16.43 0.85
N ALA A 153 10.05 16.48 0.02
CA ALA A 153 9.74 15.45 -0.97
C ALA A 153 10.67 15.52 -2.19
N GLN A 154 11.18 16.72 -2.51
CA GLN A 154 12.22 16.90 -3.52
C GLN A 154 13.60 16.46 -3.02
N LEU A 155 13.85 16.59 -1.71
CA LEU A 155 15.11 16.15 -1.09
C LEU A 155 15.17 14.63 -0.89
N MET A 156 14.03 14.01 -0.56
CA MET A 156 13.92 12.58 -0.32
C MET A 156 12.52 12.09 -0.68
N LYS A 157 12.46 11.02 -1.46
CA LYS A 157 11.20 10.42 -1.93
C LYS A 157 10.32 10.08 -0.72
N PRO A 158 9.07 10.57 -0.68
CA PRO A 158 8.09 10.22 0.33
C PRO A 158 7.89 8.70 0.48
N LEU A 159 7.51 8.26 1.67
CA LEU A 159 7.37 6.85 2.01
C LEU A 159 5.90 6.47 2.15
N ASN A 160 5.46 5.42 1.46
CA ASN A 160 4.13 4.84 1.58
C ASN A 160 4.23 3.40 2.13
N ILE A 161 3.82 3.21 3.38
CA ILE A 161 3.83 1.91 4.04
C ILE A 161 2.43 1.30 3.98
N ILE A 162 2.31 0.08 3.46
CA ILE A 162 1.08 -0.72 3.48
C ILE A 162 1.32 -1.92 4.40
N ALA A 163 0.68 -1.87 5.56
CA ALA A 163 0.73 -2.89 6.59
C ALA A 163 -0.44 -3.87 6.43
N ILE A 164 -0.14 -5.15 6.18
CA ILE A 164 -1.12 -6.22 5.99
C ILE A 164 -1.13 -7.09 7.25
N THR A 165 -2.28 -7.23 7.91
CA THR A 165 -2.40 -7.91 9.22
C THR A 165 -3.72 -8.62 9.39
N ASP A 166 -3.78 -9.73 10.12
CA ASP A 166 -5.04 -10.41 10.48
C ASP A 166 -5.42 -10.28 11.97
N GLY A 167 -4.54 -9.67 12.77
CA GLY A 167 -4.62 -9.64 14.22
C GLY A 167 -4.35 -8.26 14.84
N ALA A 168 -4.63 -8.18 16.14
CA ALA A 168 -4.26 -7.04 16.97
C ALA A 168 -2.75 -7.05 17.26
N PHE A 169 -2.16 -5.86 17.41
CA PHE A 169 -0.72 -5.75 17.61
C PHE A 169 -0.35 -6.15 19.03
N THR A 170 0.81 -6.78 19.15
CA THR A 170 1.35 -7.25 20.44
C THR A 170 2.27 -6.25 21.13
N ASP A 171 2.52 -5.11 20.50
CA ASP A 171 3.33 -4.02 21.01
C ASP A 171 2.75 -2.66 20.60
N ASP A 172 3.38 -1.59 21.09
CA ASP A 172 2.87 -0.22 20.96
C ASP A 172 3.29 0.41 19.62
N ALA A 173 2.46 0.24 18.60
CA ALA A 173 2.61 0.92 17.31
C ALA A 173 2.14 2.38 17.35
N GLU A 174 1.13 2.70 18.17
CA GLU A 174 0.55 4.03 18.29
C GLU A 174 1.61 5.06 18.65
N SER A 175 2.43 4.78 19.67
CA SER A 175 3.51 5.68 20.10
C SER A 175 4.55 5.94 19.01
N ILE A 176 4.90 4.91 18.22
CA ILE A 176 5.88 5.04 17.14
C ILE A 176 5.33 5.93 16.02
N ILE A 177 4.07 5.72 15.64
CA ILE A 177 3.39 6.50 14.62
C ILE A 177 3.24 7.96 15.07
N ALA A 178 2.75 8.18 16.30
CA ALA A 178 2.56 9.51 16.85
C ALA A 178 3.88 10.29 16.97
N ASP A 179 4.96 9.64 17.37
CA ASP A 179 6.31 10.24 17.42
C ASP A 179 6.78 10.67 16.03
N VAL A 180 6.63 9.82 15.01
CA VAL A 180 6.99 10.16 13.62
C VAL A 180 6.13 11.30 13.09
N ALA A 181 4.81 11.25 13.30
CA ALA A 181 3.89 12.29 12.87
C ALA A 181 4.24 13.66 13.48
N GLY A 182 4.52 13.70 14.80
CA GLY A 182 4.95 14.92 15.48
C GLY A 182 6.33 15.42 15.01
N LYS A 183 7.28 14.52 14.76
CA LYS A 183 8.61 14.90 14.25
C LYS A 183 8.53 15.56 12.89
N LEU A 184 7.69 15.04 11.98
CA LEU A 184 7.54 15.60 10.63
C LEU A 184 7.08 17.06 10.64
N ASP A 185 6.25 17.46 11.61
CA ASP A 185 5.79 18.85 11.80
C ASP A 185 6.78 19.74 12.56
N SER A 186 7.75 19.17 13.28
CA SER A 186 8.67 19.97 14.08
C SER A 186 9.54 20.88 13.21
N ASP A 187 10.00 22.01 13.79
CA ASP A 187 10.88 22.99 13.14
C ASP A 187 12.12 22.38 12.49
N LYS A 188 12.55 21.24 13.03
CA LYS A 188 13.69 20.46 12.56
C LYS A 188 13.47 19.80 11.20
N TYR A 189 12.24 19.44 10.86
CA TYR A 189 11.90 18.74 9.62
C TYR A 189 11.05 19.60 8.69
N GLN A 190 9.95 20.18 9.20
CA GLN A 190 8.98 20.95 8.39
C GLN A 190 8.60 20.21 7.09
N ALA A 191 8.39 18.91 7.18
CA ALA A 191 8.23 18.06 6.02
C ALA A 191 6.86 18.28 5.35
N VAL A 192 6.76 18.02 4.04
CA VAL A 192 5.47 18.06 3.34
C VAL A 192 4.46 17.08 3.98
N PRO A 193 3.14 17.36 3.93
CA PRO A 193 2.14 16.56 4.64
C PRO A 193 2.14 15.06 4.30
N TRP A 194 2.50 14.72 3.06
CA TRP A 194 2.50 13.35 2.54
C TRP A 194 3.90 12.68 2.60
N GLN A 195 4.86 13.21 3.35
CA GLN A 195 6.22 12.64 3.41
C GLN A 195 6.24 11.20 3.92
N VAL A 196 5.31 10.82 4.79
CA VAL A 196 5.10 9.45 5.27
C VAL A 196 3.61 9.19 5.32
N GLY A 197 3.19 8.06 4.75
CA GLY A 197 1.85 7.48 4.92
C GLY A 197 1.95 6.05 5.42
N VAL A 198 1.05 5.65 6.31
CA VAL A 198 0.92 4.28 6.81
C VAL A 198 -0.53 3.85 6.65
N GLN A 199 -0.75 2.81 5.87
CA GLN A 199 -2.07 2.23 5.66
C GLN A 199 -2.13 0.85 6.29
N PHE A 200 -3.11 0.60 7.15
CA PHE A 200 -3.39 -0.73 7.64
C PHE A 200 -4.48 -1.40 6.80
N PHE A 201 -4.18 -2.59 6.30
CA PHE A 201 -5.11 -3.46 5.61
C PHE A 201 -5.32 -4.73 6.44
N GLN A 202 -6.56 -4.96 6.84
CA GLN A 202 -6.93 -6.17 7.56
C GLN A 202 -7.17 -7.33 6.59
N VAL A 203 -6.58 -8.50 6.85
CA VAL A 203 -6.86 -9.76 6.14
C VAL A 203 -7.76 -10.65 7.00
N GLY A 204 -8.73 -11.30 6.36
CA GLY A 204 -9.73 -12.09 7.07
C GLY A 204 -10.72 -11.25 7.88
N ASN A 205 -11.48 -11.92 8.75
CA ASN A 205 -12.71 -11.38 9.35
C ASN A 205 -12.71 -11.36 10.88
N ASP A 206 -11.53 -11.27 11.50
CA ASP A 206 -11.43 -11.23 12.96
C ASP A 206 -11.98 -9.89 13.50
N ALA A 207 -13.11 -9.96 14.19
CA ALA A 207 -13.77 -8.80 14.77
C ALA A 207 -12.90 -8.11 15.84
N ALA A 208 -12.04 -8.85 16.55
CA ALA A 208 -11.14 -8.27 17.54
C ALA A 208 -10.04 -7.44 16.85
N ALA A 209 -9.50 -7.95 15.74
CA ALA A 209 -8.54 -7.20 14.93
C ALA A 209 -9.17 -5.96 14.31
N THR A 210 -10.42 -6.05 13.82
CA THR A 210 -11.16 -4.89 13.31
C THR A 210 -11.36 -3.82 14.38
N ALA A 211 -11.79 -4.22 15.58
CA ALA A 211 -11.98 -3.29 16.68
C ALA A 211 -10.66 -2.62 17.11
N TYR A 212 -9.58 -3.39 17.17
CA TYR A 212 -8.25 -2.87 17.51
C TYR A 212 -7.73 -1.84 16.50
N LEU A 213 -7.85 -2.13 15.19
CA LEU A 213 -7.43 -1.19 14.15
C LEU A 213 -8.29 0.08 14.14
N GLN A 214 -9.60 -0.04 14.41
CA GLN A 214 -10.47 1.14 14.54
C GLN A 214 -10.09 1.98 15.76
N GLU A 215 -9.78 1.36 16.90
CA GLU A 215 -9.33 2.07 18.10
C GLU A 215 -8.01 2.80 17.85
N LEU A 216 -7.06 2.16 17.16
CA LEU A 216 -5.79 2.78 16.75
C LEU A 216 -6.03 4.03 15.87
N ASP A 217 -6.91 3.91 14.87
CA ASP A 217 -7.27 5.02 13.98
C ASP A 217 -7.96 6.17 14.74
N ASP A 218 -8.92 5.84 15.60
CA ASP A 218 -9.67 6.80 16.40
C ASP A 218 -8.74 7.56 17.38
N ASN A 219 -7.83 6.86 18.06
CA ASN A 219 -6.86 7.45 18.98
C ASN A 219 -5.92 8.43 18.26
N LEU A 220 -5.38 8.03 17.09
CA LEU A 220 -4.53 8.89 16.28
C LEU A 220 -5.31 10.10 15.74
N GLY A 221 -6.53 9.89 15.27
CA GLY A 221 -7.44 10.95 14.83
C GLY A 221 -7.82 11.92 15.96
N GLU A 222 -7.95 11.46 17.20
CA GLU A 222 -8.12 12.33 18.36
C GLU A 222 -6.88 13.19 18.63
N MET A 223 -5.68 12.62 18.54
CA MET A 223 -4.44 13.38 18.70
C MET A 223 -4.29 14.45 17.62
N GLN A 224 -4.70 14.12 16.39
CA GLN A 224 -4.77 15.08 15.27
C GLN A 224 -5.75 16.22 15.57
N LYS A 225 -6.98 15.93 16.00
CA LYS A 225 -8.00 16.95 16.32
C LYS A 225 -7.55 17.90 17.43
N LYS A 226 -6.71 17.42 18.36
CA LYS A 226 -6.07 18.22 19.41
C LYS A 226 -4.88 19.04 18.91
N GLY A 227 -4.57 19.00 17.61
CA GLY A 227 -3.45 19.71 16.99
C GLY A 227 -2.07 19.19 17.39
N ARG A 228 -1.99 17.95 17.90
CA ARG A 228 -0.74 17.40 18.45
C ARG A 228 0.16 16.79 17.38
N ILE A 229 -0.44 16.23 16.33
CA ILE A 229 0.26 15.55 15.24
C ILE A 229 -0.52 15.73 13.92
N ARG A 230 0.18 15.72 12.78
CA ARG A 230 -0.46 15.51 11.47
C ARG A 230 -1.04 14.11 11.33
N ASP A 231 -1.97 13.98 10.39
CA ASP A 231 -2.55 12.70 9.98
C ASP A 231 -1.65 12.01 8.95
N ILE A 232 -1.14 10.84 9.31
CA ILE A 232 -0.32 9.97 8.45
C ILE A 232 -0.88 8.54 8.36
N VAL A 233 -1.97 8.22 9.07
CA VAL A 233 -2.52 6.86 9.14
C VAL A 233 -3.90 6.81 8.49
N ASP A 234 -4.18 5.70 7.83
CA ASP A 234 -5.54 5.35 7.41
C ASP A 234 -5.74 3.84 7.56
N THR A 235 -6.94 3.42 7.95
CA THR A 235 -7.26 2.01 8.18
C THR A 235 -8.36 1.55 7.23
N VAL A 236 -8.12 0.42 6.57
CA VAL A 236 -9.09 -0.19 5.65
C VAL A 236 -9.46 -1.57 6.19
N PRO A 237 -10.67 -1.72 6.78
CA PRO A 237 -11.14 -3.00 7.25
C PRO A 237 -11.50 -3.92 6.08
N TRP A 238 -11.33 -5.22 6.29
CA TRP A 238 -11.86 -6.24 5.40
C TRP A 238 -13.39 -6.21 5.44
N ARG A 239 -14.04 -5.97 4.31
CA ARG A 239 -15.52 -6.07 4.16
C ARG A 239 -15.87 -7.20 3.21
N GLY A 240 -15.60 -8.43 3.65
CA GLY A 240 -15.84 -9.65 2.87
C GLY A 240 -17.28 -10.13 2.82
N ASP A 241 -18.26 -9.33 3.21
CA ASP A 241 -19.69 -9.59 3.02
C ASP A 241 -20.26 -9.00 1.71
N ARG A 242 -19.46 -8.21 0.97
CA ARG A 242 -19.80 -7.72 -0.39
C ARG A 242 -18.69 -7.96 -1.43
N GLY A 243 -18.05 -9.12 -1.38
CA GLY A 243 -17.32 -9.65 -2.54
C GLY A 243 -15.99 -8.98 -2.88
N GLN A 244 -15.34 -8.30 -1.93
CA GLN A 244 -13.94 -7.89 -2.08
C GLN A 244 -13.06 -8.87 -1.29
N THR A 245 -12.32 -9.70 -2.01
CA THR A 245 -11.08 -10.31 -1.50
C THR A 245 -10.06 -9.21 -1.19
N LEU A 246 -8.94 -9.52 -0.53
CA LEU A 246 -7.71 -8.71 -0.66
C LEU A 246 -7.31 -8.72 -2.15
N SER A 247 -8.03 -7.94 -2.96
CA SER A 247 -7.84 -7.89 -4.39
C SER A 247 -6.78 -6.85 -4.69
N ALA A 248 -6.13 -7.03 -5.84
CA ALA A 248 -5.23 -6.03 -6.39
C ALA A 248 -5.88 -4.64 -6.37
N ASP A 249 -7.16 -4.55 -6.73
CA ASP A 249 -7.93 -3.30 -6.74
C ASP A 249 -8.13 -2.69 -5.35
N GLY A 250 -8.35 -3.52 -4.33
CA GLY A 250 -8.54 -3.08 -2.94
C GLY A 250 -7.27 -2.46 -2.38
N ILE A 251 -6.14 -3.16 -2.49
CA ILE A 251 -4.85 -2.59 -2.07
C ILE A 251 -4.45 -1.44 -2.99
N LEU A 252 -4.68 -1.52 -4.31
CA LEU A 252 -4.39 -0.41 -5.23
C LEU A 252 -5.17 0.83 -4.82
N LYS A 253 -6.45 0.70 -4.47
CA LYS A 253 -7.23 1.80 -3.89
C LYS A 253 -6.62 2.35 -2.61
N CYS A 254 -6.02 1.51 -1.76
CA CYS A 254 -5.31 1.98 -0.57
C CYS A 254 -4.06 2.77 -0.96
N VAL A 255 -3.26 2.25 -1.90
CA VAL A 255 -2.10 2.96 -2.46
C VAL A 255 -2.53 4.32 -3.04
N LEU A 256 -3.69 4.39 -3.71
CA LEU A 256 -4.30 5.63 -4.21
C LEU A 256 -4.79 6.54 -3.06
N GLY A 257 -5.43 5.98 -2.04
CA GLY A 257 -6.09 6.69 -0.94
C GLY A 257 -5.12 7.41 -0.01
N ALA A 258 -4.03 6.75 0.37
CA ALA A 258 -2.94 7.34 1.16
C ALA A 258 -2.35 8.57 0.47
N VAL A 259 -2.34 8.59 -0.86
CA VAL A 259 -1.77 9.67 -1.67
C VAL A 259 -2.79 10.73 -2.08
N ASN A 260 -4.10 10.41 -2.12
CA ASN A 260 -5.14 11.38 -2.47
C ASN A 260 -5.15 12.61 -1.54
N ARG A 261 -4.59 12.53 -0.32
CA ARG A 261 -4.35 13.69 0.56
C ARG A 261 -3.51 14.80 -0.11
N LYS A 262 -2.64 14.48 -1.07
CA LYS A 262 -1.91 15.45 -1.90
C LYS A 262 -2.82 16.13 -2.93
N TYR A 263 -3.76 15.39 -3.54
CA TYR A 263 -4.67 15.88 -4.57
C TYR A 263 -5.89 16.61 -4.00
N ASP A 264 -6.44 16.18 -2.86
CA ASP A 264 -7.52 16.85 -2.13
C ASP A 264 -7.14 18.29 -1.75
N LYS A 265 -5.85 18.58 -1.49
CA LYS A 265 -5.35 19.94 -1.25
C LYS A 265 -5.14 20.75 -2.53
N ARG A 266 -4.86 20.12 -3.67
CA ARG A 266 -4.74 20.84 -4.97
C ARG A 266 -6.09 21.36 -5.46
N ASN A 267 -7.18 20.63 -5.18
CA ASN A 267 -8.54 21.06 -5.50
C ASN A 267 -9.17 22.00 -4.46
N ALA A 268 -8.56 22.16 -3.28
CA ALA A 268 -8.99 23.15 -2.28
C ALA A 268 -8.54 24.60 -2.61
N PHE A 269 -7.76 24.79 -3.69
CA PHE A 269 -7.29 26.09 -4.17
C PHE A 269 -7.59 26.33 -5.67
N GLN A 270 -8.62 25.68 -6.21
CA GLN A 270 -9.23 26.05 -7.51
C GLN A 270 -10.61 26.67 -7.32
#